data_AF-A0A972MPR7-F1
#
_entry.id   AF-A0A972MPR7-F1
#
_cell.length_a   1.000
_cell.length_b   1.000
_cell.length_c   1.000
_cell.angle_alpha   90.00
_cell.angle_beta   90.00
_cell.angle_gamma   90.00
#
_symmetry.space_group_name_H-M   'P 1'
#
loop_
_entity.id
_entity.type
_entity.pdbx_description
1 polymer ?
#
loop_
_entity_poly.entity_id
_entity_poly.type
_entity_poly.pdbx_seq_one_letter_code
_entity_poly.pdbx_strand_id
1 'polypeptide(L)'
;MKKAKALLFGSVALATTLLGATADHTYIQALNQHLMTNSFNLNGEFFAYDFEKDGKIDANDWLYKTVPNGSTYRLLAVTPTEDNAFGFAPVAAPTDLKSDPDGYFIYIDFPLDSDARFSWVYATKGGQVYKLMGATPEHTFDYLDIDGDNIPDPLPNITYTISQSTALPGSLTTPTVSFVVLSNGAQNGGQGAQNQGASVTDNLTSTPAGTLTPEQIYEVAYMWNEEKLAHDIYLSLYNLYSAEQAAMPLYNIATRSEIQHMNAVEGLLQKYDIDATNVEGGFAGPYDPNKLSALGSGEFSLSEIQSLYDQLYAKGSQSLKDALEVGCIVEVTDVNDLDEALEIAGDNQDLINVFTFLRNGSYNHYWAFDSALKSIGVAQGCCSLGEEYCKTPEEYPSNNGGGGAGHGHGRM
;
A
#
# COMPACT_ATOMS: atom_id res chain seq x y z
N MET A 1 -31.40 -11.29 9.23
CA MET A 1 -31.80 -10.04 9.94
C MET A 1 -31.23 -10.03 11.37
N LYS A 2 -29.92 -9.80 11.48
CA LYS A 2 -29.16 -9.29 12.64
C LYS A 2 -28.07 -8.44 11.96
N LYS A 3 -28.16 -7.11 11.97
CA LYS A 3 -27.79 -6.11 12.98
C LYS A 3 -26.45 -5.43 12.60
N ALA A 4 -26.45 -4.63 11.52
CA ALA A 4 -25.62 -3.43 11.54
C ALA A 4 -26.18 -2.52 12.65
N LYS A 5 -25.39 -2.32 13.71
CA LYS A 5 -25.74 -1.42 14.81
C LYS A 5 -25.48 0.01 14.33
N ALA A 6 -26.55 0.64 13.83
CA ALA A 6 -26.54 2.05 13.46
C ALA A 6 -26.02 2.93 14.61
N LEU A 7 -24.89 3.60 14.38
CA LEU A 7 -24.53 4.84 15.07
C LEU A 7 -25.58 5.89 14.63
N LEU A 8 -26.36 6.40 15.59
CA LEU A 8 -27.42 7.37 15.33
C LEU A 8 -26.89 8.80 15.55
N PHE A 9 -26.61 9.54 14.47
CA PHE A 9 -26.45 10.99 14.52
C PHE A 9 -27.15 11.70 13.35
N GLY A 10 -27.79 12.83 13.64
CA GLY A 10 -28.79 13.50 12.81
C GLY A 10 -28.23 14.15 11.54
N SER A 11 -29.00 14.04 10.46
CA SER A 11 -28.68 14.35 9.07
C SER A 11 -28.68 15.86 8.76
N VAL A 12 -27.70 16.31 7.96
CA VAL A 12 -27.80 17.53 7.13
C VAL A 12 -27.16 17.22 5.77
N ALA A 13 -27.93 17.36 4.69
CA ALA A 13 -27.48 17.08 3.34
C ALA A 13 -26.82 18.30 2.69
N LEU A 14 -25.69 18.11 2.01
CA LEU A 14 -25.18 19.05 1.01
C LEU A 14 -24.53 18.26 -0.13
N ALA A 15 -25.06 18.45 -1.35
CA ALA A 15 -24.60 17.78 -2.55
C ALA A 15 -23.54 18.63 -3.27
N THR A 16 -22.43 18.00 -3.66
CA THR A 16 -21.53 18.50 -4.70
C THR A 16 -20.97 17.31 -5.48
N THR A 17 -21.20 17.32 -6.79
CA THR A 17 -20.72 16.35 -7.78
C THR A 17 -19.22 16.50 -8.03
N LEU A 18 -18.46 15.42 -7.90
CA LEU A 18 -17.15 15.25 -8.52
C LEU A 18 -17.05 13.85 -9.14
N LEU A 19 -16.58 13.78 -10.38
CA LEU A 19 -16.29 12.54 -11.12
C LEU A 19 -14.97 11.94 -10.58
N GLY A 20 -14.97 10.66 -10.17
CA GLY A 20 -13.76 9.95 -9.76
C GLY A 20 -13.92 8.43 -9.89
N ALA A 21 -13.13 7.83 -10.78
CA ALA A 21 -13.10 6.41 -11.10
C ALA A 21 -12.11 5.63 -10.21
N THR A 22 -12.36 4.33 -10.05
CA THR A 22 -11.72 3.33 -9.19
C THR A 22 -10.22 3.09 -9.48
N ALA A 23 -9.33 3.38 -8.51
CA ALA A 23 -7.92 3.66 -8.77
C ALA A 23 -6.95 2.48 -8.67
N ASP A 24 -7.25 1.42 -7.93
CA ASP A 24 -6.13 0.75 -7.27
C ASP A 24 -5.74 -0.65 -7.76
N HIS A 25 -6.68 -1.44 -8.28
CA HIS A 25 -6.32 -2.52 -9.21
C HIS A 25 -5.78 -1.99 -10.55
N THR A 26 -6.14 -0.75 -10.90
CA THR A 26 -5.62 -0.08 -12.09
C THR A 26 -4.21 0.44 -11.91
N TYR A 27 -3.76 0.77 -10.70
CA TYR A 27 -2.45 1.38 -10.49
C TYR A 27 -1.30 0.42 -10.83
N ILE A 28 -1.23 -0.77 -10.22
CA ILE A 28 -0.15 -1.74 -10.50
C ILE A 28 -0.22 -2.23 -11.94
N GLN A 29 -1.43 -2.47 -12.48
CA GLN A 29 -1.61 -2.87 -13.87
C GLN A 29 -1.17 -1.77 -14.85
N ALA A 30 -1.57 -0.52 -14.61
CA ALA A 30 -1.18 0.64 -15.41
C ALA A 30 0.31 0.93 -15.26
N LEU A 31 0.89 0.75 -14.08
CA LEU A 31 2.32 0.92 -13.82
C LEU A 31 3.11 -0.11 -14.62
N ASN A 32 2.76 -1.40 -14.51
CA ASN A 32 3.40 -2.46 -15.29
C ASN A 32 3.23 -2.20 -16.79
N GLN A 33 2.03 -1.82 -17.24
CA GLN A 33 1.79 -1.48 -18.64
C GLN A 33 2.64 -0.29 -19.09
N HIS A 34 2.75 0.75 -18.28
CA HIS A 34 3.57 1.94 -18.53
C HIS A 34 5.05 1.58 -18.63
N LEU A 35 5.56 0.77 -17.71
CA LEU A 35 6.95 0.30 -17.71
C LEU A 35 7.25 -0.56 -18.94
N MET A 36 6.34 -1.45 -19.34
CA MET A 36 6.53 -2.37 -20.47
C MET A 36 6.37 -1.73 -21.85
N THR A 37 5.59 -0.64 -21.96
CA THR A 37 5.32 0.01 -23.26
C THR A 37 6.23 1.19 -23.57
N ASN A 38 6.98 1.68 -22.58
CA ASN A 38 7.88 2.81 -22.74
C ASN A 38 9.35 2.40 -22.61
N SER A 39 10.23 3.24 -23.15
CA SER A 39 11.68 3.15 -22.93
C SER A 39 12.12 4.38 -22.15
N PHE A 40 12.94 4.14 -21.12
CA PHE A 40 13.37 5.16 -20.18
C PHE A 40 14.85 5.46 -20.36
N ASN A 41 15.28 6.65 -20.00
CA ASN A 41 16.71 6.94 -19.88
C ASN A 41 17.21 6.36 -18.56
N LEU A 42 18.44 5.84 -18.55
CA LEU A 42 19.11 5.55 -17.30
C LEU A 42 19.52 6.87 -16.64
N ASN A 43 18.88 7.24 -15.53
CA ASN A 43 19.15 8.51 -14.83
C ASN A 43 20.35 8.41 -13.88
N GLY A 44 20.55 7.26 -13.23
CA GLY A 44 21.76 7.06 -12.45
C GLY A 44 21.97 5.68 -11.86
N GLU A 45 23.19 5.49 -11.39
CA GLU A 45 23.77 4.26 -10.86
C GLU A 45 23.85 4.35 -9.33
N PHE A 46 23.58 3.24 -8.66
CA PHE A 46 23.53 3.17 -7.20
C PHE A 46 24.61 2.26 -6.62
N PHE A 47 25.21 2.68 -5.50
CA PHE A 47 26.30 1.95 -4.85
C PHE A 47 26.15 2.02 -3.34
N ALA A 48 26.25 0.87 -2.67
CA ALA A 48 26.66 0.83 -1.28
C ALA A 48 28.12 1.31 -1.18
N TYR A 49 28.38 2.36 -0.41
CA TYR A 49 29.68 3.00 -0.35
C TYR A 49 29.99 3.53 1.06
N ASP A 50 31.04 2.98 1.67
CA ASP A 50 31.60 3.40 2.96
C ASP A 50 32.24 4.81 2.80
N PHE A 51 31.50 5.84 3.25
CA PHE A 51 31.96 7.23 3.16
C PHE A 51 33.02 7.55 4.22
N GLU A 52 32.96 6.85 5.35
CA GLU A 52 33.70 7.07 6.58
C GLU A 52 35.03 6.31 6.59
N LYS A 53 35.19 5.35 5.69
CA LYS A 53 36.38 4.50 5.49
C LYS A 53 36.73 3.67 6.72
N ASP A 54 35.72 3.23 7.45
CA ASP A 54 35.88 2.39 8.65
C ASP A 54 35.72 0.89 8.37
N GLY A 55 35.38 0.53 7.13
CA GLY A 55 35.17 -0.83 6.67
C GLY A 55 33.74 -1.34 6.86
N LYS A 56 32.79 -0.48 7.24
CA LYS A 56 31.37 -0.81 7.38
C LYS A 56 30.53 -0.04 6.37
N ILE A 57 29.35 -0.60 6.08
CA ILE A 57 28.32 0.02 5.28
C ILE A 57 27.14 0.24 6.21
N ASP A 58 26.88 1.49 6.56
CA ASP A 58 25.73 1.89 7.36
C ASP A 58 24.45 1.93 6.52
N ALA A 59 23.30 2.03 7.19
CA ALA A 59 21.99 2.01 6.53
C ALA A 59 21.81 3.12 5.47
N ASN A 60 22.55 4.23 5.59
CA ASN A 60 22.48 5.41 4.72
C ASN A 60 23.74 5.59 3.84
N ASP A 61 24.53 4.53 3.69
CA ASP A 61 25.75 4.54 2.88
C ASP A 61 25.46 4.26 1.41
N TRP A 62 24.60 5.12 0.88
CA TRP A 62 24.11 5.04 -0.47
C TRP A 62 24.67 6.19 -1.30
N LEU A 63 25.50 5.84 -2.27
CA LEU A 63 26.02 6.74 -3.27
C LEU A 63 25.24 6.60 -4.57
N TYR A 64 24.76 7.72 -5.08
CA TYR A 64 24.15 7.83 -6.39
C TYR A 64 25.05 8.61 -7.32
N LYS A 65 25.23 8.08 -8.53
CA LYS A 65 26.02 8.68 -9.59
C LYS A 65 25.12 8.92 -10.80
N THR A 66 24.98 10.17 -11.21
CA THR A 66 24.13 10.54 -12.35
C THR A 66 24.71 10.03 -13.66
N VAL A 67 23.83 9.65 -14.57
CA VAL A 67 24.15 9.32 -15.95
C VAL A 67 23.48 10.38 -16.84
N PRO A 68 24.18 11.00 -17.81
CA PRO A 68 25.56 10.73 -18.23
C PRO A 68 26.64 11.57 -17.52
N ASN A 69 26.25 12.53 -16.68
CA ASN A 69 27.16 13.59 -16.22
C ASN A 69 28.14 13.16 -15.09
N GLY A 70 27.91 12.01 -14.45
CA GLY A 70 28.80 11.44 -13.44
C GLY A 70 28.85 12.21 -12.12
N SER A 71 27.89 13.12 -11.87
CA SER A 71 27.80 13.83 -10.60
C SER A 71 27.39 12.86 -9.49
N THR A 72 28.01 12.98 -8.33
CA THR A 72 27.82 12.04 -7.21
C THR A 72 27.11 12.70 -6.03
N TYR A 73 26.21 11.94 -5.41
CA TYR A 73 25.40 12.36 -4.28
C TYR A 73 25.37 11.25 -3.22
N ARG A 74 25.38 11.61 -1.94
CA ARG A 74 24.96 10.72 -0.85
C ARG A 74 23.46 10.89 -0.66
N LEU A 75 22.72 9.79 -0.62
CA LEU A 75 21.28 9.83 -0.41
C LEU A 75 20.97 9.87 1.08
N LEU A 76 19.82 10.46 1.41
CA LEU A 76 19.37 10.59 2.79
C LEU A 76 20.41 11.29 3.68
N ALA A 77 21.29 12.10 3.10
CA ALA A 77 22.32 12.84 3.82
C ALA A 77 21.77 14.13 4.44
N VAL A 78 20.64 14.61 3.93
CA VAL A 78 19.84 15.68 4.50
C VAL A 78 18.41 15.20 4.66
N THR A 79 17.66 15.79 5.59
CA THR A 79 16.23 15.50 5.75
C THR A 79 15.52 15.71 4.41
N PRO A 80 14.76 14.73 3.91
CA PRO A 80 13.98 14.89 2.69
C PRO A 80 13.06 16.10 2.78
N THR A 81 12.92 16.80 1.67
CA THR A 81 12.00 17.93 1.54
C THR A 81 11.18 17.76 0.27
N GLU A 82 10.18 18.62 0.10
CA GLU A 82 9.41 18.71 -1.15
C GLU A 82 10.32 18.83 -2.40
N ASP A 83 11.40 19.61 -2.36
CA ASP A 83 12.31 19.77 -3.50
C ASP A 83 13.45 18.73 -3.54
N ASN A 84 13.58 17.91 -2.49
CA ASN A 84 14.64 16.91 -2.32
C ASN A 84 14.06 15.63 -1.72
N ALA A 85 13.17 14.98 -2.47
CA ALA A 85 12.38 13.82 -2.07
C ALA A 85 13.19 12.65 -1.47
N PHE A 86 14.48 12.56 -1.78
CA PHE A 86 15.36 11.47 -1.32
C PHE A 86 16.56 11.98 -0.49
N GLY A 87 16.53 13.24 -0.05
CA GLY A 87 17.58 13.79 0.82
C GLY A 87 18.98 13.78 0.19
N PHE A 88 19.09 13.97 -1.12
CA PHE A 88 20.37 14.02 -1.83
C PHE A 88 21.26 15.15 -1.28
N ALA A 89 22.52 14.83 -0.98
CA ALA A 89 23.57 15.82 -0.75
C ALA A 89 24.72 15.58 -1.74
N PRO A 90 25.22 16.62 -2.44
CA PRO A 90 26.34 16.47 -3.35
C PRO A 90 27.60 16.06 -2.60
N VAL A 91 28.34 15.11 -3.17
CA VAL A 91 29.63 14.63 -2.65
C VAL A 91 30.67 14.60 -3.77
N ALA A 92 31.95 14.68 -3.41
CA ALA A 92 33.02 14.48 -4.38
C ALA A 92 33.00 13.04 -4.91
N ALA A 93 33.24 12.87 -6.21
CA ALA A 93 33.27 11.55 -6.84
C ALA A 93 34.38 10.70 -6.21
N PRO A 94 34.07 9.55 -5.58
CA PRO A 94 35.10 8.74 -4.97
C PRO A 94 36.06 8.15 -5.99
N THR A 95 37.35 8.15 -5.66
CA THR A 95 38.39 7.57 -6.53
C THR A 95 38.45 6.04 -6.43
N ASP A 96 37.88 5.47 -5.36
CA ASP A 96 37.85 4.05 -5.05
C ASP A 96 36.46 3.43 -5.22
N LEU A 97 35.54 4.12 -5.92
CA LEU A 97 34.23 3.57 -6.24
C LEU A 97 34.39 2.32 -7.12
N LYS A 98 33.70 1.24 -6.75
CA LYS A 98 33.63 0.02 -7.57
C LYS A 98 33.01 0.33 -8.94
N SER A 99 33.41 -0.42 -9.96
CA SER A 99 32.95 -0.20 -11.34
C SER A 99 31.51 -0.66 -11.60
N ASP A 100 31.00 -1.57 -10.77
CA ASP A 100 29.73 -2.26 -10.98
C ASP A 100 28.70 -1.78 -9.93
N PRO A 101 27.57 -1.18 -10.34
CA PRO A 101 26.56 -0.69 -9.41
C PRO A 101 25.75 -1.82 -8.78
N ASP A 102 25.16 -1.53 -7.61
CA ASP A 102 24.22 -2.42 -6.90
C ASP A 102 22.79 -2.31 -7.44
N GLY A 103 22.49 -1.23 -8.16
CA GLY A 103 21.22 -1.03 -8.84
C GLY A 103 21.16 0.31 -9.57
N TYR A 104 19.96 0.66 -10.01
CA TYR A 104 19.71 1.79 -10.90
C TYR A 104 18.44 2.52 -10.48
N PHE A 105 18.49 3.86 -10.50
CA PHE A 105 17.31 4.70 -10.33
C PHE A 105 16.86 5.19 -11.70
N ILE A 106 15.60 4.96 -12.00
CA ILE A 106 15.01 5.25 -13.31
C ILE A 106 13.78 6.10 -13.07
N TYR A 107 13.78 7.30 -13.65
CA TYR A 107 12.63 8.19 -13.66
C TYR A 107 11.64 7.69 -14.71
N ILE A 108 10.41 7.44 -14.30
CA ILE A 108 9.39 6.78 -15.12
C ILE A 108 8.27 7.71 -15.55
N ASP A 109 8.09 8.89 -14.95
CA ASP A 109 7.04 9.85 -15.32
C ASP A 109 5.65 9.20 -15.46
N PHE A 110 5.30 8.37 -14.49
CA PHE A 110 4.07 7.59 -14.46
C PHE A 110 2.86 8.50 -14.17
N PRO A 111 1.87 8.59 -15.08
CA PRO A 111 0.79 9.57 -14.97
C PRO A 111 -0.17 9.39 -13.79
N LEU A 112 -0.19 8.22 -13.16
CA LEU A 112 -1.02 7.96 -11.99
C LEU A 112 -0.28 8.21 -10.66
N ASP A 113 1.00 8.55 -10.71
CA ASP A 113 1.66 9.10 -9.52
C ASP A 113 1.02 10.44 -9.18
N SER A 114 0.54 10.58 -7.94
CA SER A 114 -0.04 11.82 -7.42
C SER A 114 0.96 12.99 -7.44
N ASP A 115 2.26 12.66 -7.49
CA ASP A 115 3.35 13.61 -7.61
C ASP A 115 4.50 13.03 -8.42
N ALA A 116 4.78 13.69 -9.56
CA ALA A 116 5.82 13.31 -10.49
C ALA A 116 7.21 13.22 -9.83
N ARG A 117 7.47 13.93 -8.73
CA ARG A 117 8.76 13.87 -8.00
C ARG A 117 9.08 12.47 -7.48
N PHE A 118 8.06 11.68 -7.16
CA PHE A 118 8.21 10.30 -6.69
C PHE A 118 8.09 9.28 -7.82
N SER A 119 8.10 9.74 -9.07
CA SER A 119 7.94 8.88 -10.24
C SER A 119 9.23 8.16 -10.62
N TRP A 120 9.70 7.32 -9.70
CA TRP A 120 10.95 6.59 -9.82
C TRP A 120 10.75 5.10 -9.53
N VAL A 121 11.56 4.28 -10.17
CA VAL A 121 11.76 2.88 -9.77
C VAL A 121 13.21 2.63 -9.43
N TYR A 122 13.42 1.75 -8.46
CA TYR A 122 14.72 1.18 -8.14
C TYR A 122 14.82 -0.21 -8.77
N ALA A 123 15.73 -0.35 -9.72
CA ALA A 123 16.03 -1.62 -10.37
C ALA A 123 17.31 -2.21 -9.78
N THR A 124 17.20 -3.32 -9.04
CA THR A 124 18.35 -3.98 -8.40
C THR A 124 19.17 -4.72 -9.44
N LYS A 125 20.46 -4.89 -9.18
CA LYS A 125 21.33 -5.75 -9.99
C LYS A 125 20.81 -7.18 -10.16
N GLY A 126 20.02 -7.66 -9.20
CA GLY A 126 19.37 -8.98 -9.24
C GLY A 126 18.19 -9.08 -10.21
N GLY A 127 17.82 -7.99 -10.89
CA GLY A 127 16.73 -7.96 -11.86
C GLY A 127 15.35 -7.64 -11.28
N GLN A 128 15.27 -7.40 -9.96
CA GLN A 128 14.04 -6.96 -9.29
C GLN A 128 13.83 -5.46 -9.50
N VAL A 129 12.57 -5.04 -9.58
CA VAL A 129 12.20 -3.64 -9.77
C VAL A 129 11.25 -3.24 -8.66
N TYR A 130 11.57 -2.20 -7.90
CA TYR A 130 10.75 -1.68 -6.82
C TYR A 130 10.24 -0.30 -7.20
N LYS A 131 8.96 -0.02 -6.98
CA LYS A 131 8.41 1.32 -7.14
C LYS A 131 8.78 2.16 -5.91
N LEU A 132 9.47 3.28 -6.13
CA LEU A 132 9.83 4.20 -5.06
C LEU A 132 8.65 5.13 -4.76
N MET A 133 8.40 5.35 -3.48
CA MET A 133 7.32 6.20 -2.96
C MET A 133 7.87 7.42 -2.20
N GLY A 134 9.19 7.55 -2.08
CA GLY A 134 9.87 8.68 -1.45
C GLY A 134 10.90 8.22 -0.43
N ALA A 135 11.14 9.05 0.57
CA ALA A 135 11.95 8.71 1.73
C ALA A 135 11.36 9.30 3.01
N THR A 136 11.51 8.58 4.12
CA THR A 136 11.05 9.01 5.45
C THR A 136 11.97 10.07 6.06
N PRO A 137 11.46 10.90 6.99
CA PRO A 137 12.28 11.76 7.83
C PRO A 137 13.37 10.99 8.61
N GLU A 138 13.15 9.71 8.88
CA GLU A 138 14.08 8.80 9.55
C GLU A 138 15.17 8.25 8.63
N HIS A 139 15.29 8.79 7.40
CA HIS A 139 16.31 8.42 6.43
C HIS A 139 16.17 6.96 5.95
N THR A 140 14.98 6.54 5.58
CA THR A 140 14.75 5.26 4.88
C THR A 140 14.01 5.49 3.57
N PHE A 141 14.31 4.72 2.52
CA PHE A 141 13.49 4.74 1.31
C PHE A 141 12.14 4.09 1.58
N ASP A 142 11.09 4.74 1.08
CA ASP A 142 9.77 4.18 1.00
C ASP A 142 9.58 3.54 -0.38
N TYR A 143 9.05 2.33 -0.37
CA TYR A 143 8.71 1.58 -1.57
C TYR A 143 7.21 1.31 -1.60
N LEU A 144 6.69 1.00 -2.79
CA LEU A 144 5.35 0.45 -2.92
C LEU A 144 5.37 -0.90 -2.20
N ASP A 145 4.58 -0.96 -1.14
CA ASP A 145 4.31 -2.15 -0.36
C ASP A 145 3.03 -2.76 -0.95
N ILE A 146 3.18 -3.92 -1.59
CA ILE A 146 2.13 -4.60 -2.37
C ILE A 146 1.33 -5.54 -1.48
N ASP A 147 1.84 -6.02 -0.35
CA ASP A 147 1.07 -6.87 0.55
C ASP A 147 0.81 -6.26 1.94
N GLY A 148 1.26 -5.02 2.17
CA GLY A 148 0.96 -4.22 3.35
C GLY A 148 1.75 -4.66 4.59
N ASP A 149 2.80 -5.46 4.43
CA ASP A 149 3.58 -6.02 5.53
C ASP A 149 4.70 -5.08 6.03
N ASN A 150 4.83 -3.89 5.43
CA ASN A 150 5.90 -2.90 5.60
C ASN A 150 7.28 -3.39 5.15
N ILE A 151 7.34 -4.38 4.27
CA ILE A 151 8.55 -4.85 3.59
C ILE A 151 8.51 -4.36 2.14
N PRO A 152 9.61 -3.85 1.57
CA PRO A 152 9.64 -3.46 0.17
C PRO A 152 9.32 -4.64 -0.77
N ASP A 153 8.31 -4.48 -1.62
CA ASP A 153 7.92 -5.49 -2.60
C ASP A 153 8.46 -5.21 -4.00
N PRO A 154 9.07 -6.22 -4.66
CA PRO A 154 9.36 -6.09 -6.07
C PRO A 154 8.06 -6.13 -6.88
N LEU A 155 7.96 -5.27 -7.89
CA LEU A 155 6.88 -5.31 -8.88
C LEU A 155 6.80 -6.72 -9.50
N PRO A 156 5.60 -7.32 -9.55
CA PRO A 156 5.46 -8.72 -9.95
C PRO A 156 5.71 -8.89 -11.44
N ASN A 157 6.34 -10.02 -11.79
CA ASN A 157 6.54 -10.50 -13.16
C ASN A 157 7.32 -9.55 -14.09
N ILE A 158 8.02 -8.54 -13.56
CA ILE A 158 8.79 -7.59 -14.35
C ILE A 158 10.29 -7.73 -14.08
N THR A 159 11.09 -7.53 -15.11
CA THR A 159 12.52 -7.29 -15.01
C THR A 159 12.93 -6.23 -16.04
N TYR A 160 14.21 -5.95 -16.17
CA TYR A 160 14.70 -4.87 -17.02
C TYR A 160 15.93 -5.28 -17.83
N THR A 161 16.13 -4.57 -18.93
CA THR A 161 17.34 -4.64 -19.75
C THR A 161 17.88 -3.24 -19.95
N ILE A 162 19.20 -3.09 -19.92
CA ILE A 162 19.88 -1.84 -20.24
C ILE A 162 20.53 -2.01 -21.61
N SER A 163 20.19 -1.12 -22.53
CA SER A 163 20.76 -1.07 -23.87
C SER A 163 21.53 0.22 -24.07
N GLN A 164 22.73 0.12 -24.64
CA GLN A 164 23.52 1.27 -25.03
C GLN A 164 23.50 1.40 -26.56
N SER A 165 22.99 2.53 -27.07
CA SER A 165 23.04 2.80 -28.51
C SER A 165 24.47 3.07 -28.93
N THR A 166 24.97 2.34 -29.93
CA THR A 166 26.27 2.59 -30.57
C THR A 166 26.17 3.91 -31.35
N ALA A 167 26.55 5.00 -30.71
CA ALA A 167 26.60 6.31 -31.35
C ALA A 167 27.78 6.41 -32.33
N LEU A 168 27.68 7.35 -33.27
CA LEU A 168 28.84 7.80 -34.04
C LEU A 168 29.94 8.31 -33.07
N PRO A 169 31.24 8.15 -33.42
CA PRO A 169 32.34 8.61 -32.56
C PRO A 169 32.14 10.08 -32.16
N GLY A 170 32.01 10.35 -30.86
CA GLY A 170 31.87 11.70 -30.29
C GLY A 170 30.45 12.12 -29.87
N SER A 171 29.44 11.25 -29.99
CA SER A 171 28.10 11.50 -29.45
C SER A 171 27.89 10.78 -28.11
N LEU A 172 27.53 11.54 -27.07
CA LEU A 172 27.11 11.00 -25.78
C LEU A 172 25.67 10.49 -25.94
N THR A 173 25.48 9.17 -26.00
CA THR A 173 24.16 8.55 -25.90
C THR A 173 23.93 8.08 -24.47
N THR A 174 22.82 8.50 -23.87
CA THR A 174 22.38 7.98 -22.58
C THR A 174 21.91 6.54 -22.79
N PRO A 175 22.35 5.56 -21.98
CA PRO A 175 21.79 4.21 -22.00
C PRO A 175 20.28 4.27 -21.77
N THR A 176 19.54 3.39 -22.42
CA THR A 176 18.10 3.26 -22.24
C THR A 176 17.76 2.00 -21.47
N VAL A 177 16.75 2.09 -20.62
CA VAL A 177 16.18 0.97 -19.88
C VAL A 177 14.84 0.60 -20.49
N SER A 178 14.64 -0.69 -20.72
CA SER A 178 13.36 -1.26 -21.15
C SER A 178 12.97 -2.37 -20.18
N PHE A 179 11.73 -2.35 -19.73
CA PHE A 179 11.19 -3.38 -18.84
C PHE A 179 10.52 -4.48 -19.64
N VAL A 180 10.65 -5.73 -19.17
CA VAL A 180 10.15 -6.92 -19.85
C VAL A 180 9.55 -7.89 -18.84
N VAL A 181 8.61 -8.72 -19.31
CA VAL A 181 8.00 -9.77 -18.49
C VAL A 181 9.01 -10.88 -18.22
N LEU A 182 9.08 -11.32 -16.96
CA LEU A 182 9.79 -12.54 -16.58
C LEU A 182 9.09 -13.75 -17.22
N SER A 183 9.72 -14.38 -18.21
CA SER A 183 9.22 -15.66 -18.73
C SER A 183 9.57 -16.75 -17.72
N ASN A 184 8.56 -17.51 -17.27
CA ASN A 184 8.72 -18.58 -16.28
C ASN A 184 9.74 -19.63 -16.76
N GLY A 185 10.98 -19.48 -16.31
CA GLY A 185 12.11 -20.34 -16.62
C GLY A 185 12.97 -20.55 -15.38
N ALA A 186 12.79 -21.71 -14.74
CA ALA A 186 13.67 -22.32 -13.73
C ALA A 186 13.88 -21.54 -12.41
N GLN A 187 13.07 -21.90 -11.42
CA GLN A 187 13.35 -21.78 -9.99
C GLN A 187 14.79 -22.20 -9.64
N ASN A 188 15.49 -21.35 -8.89
CA ASN A 188 16.60 -21.81 -8.05
C ASN A 188 16.69 -21.00 -6.75
N GLY A 189 16.13 -21.57 -5.69
CA GLY A 189 16.70 -21.63 -4.34
C GLY A 189 17.00 -20.34 -3.59
N GLY A 190 15.99 -19.82 -2.88
CA GLY A 190 16.14 -18.91 -1.75
C GLY A 190 14.87 -18.91 -0.91
N GLN A 191 14.78 -19.81 0.07
CA GLN A 191 13.65 -19.89 1.01
C GLN A 191 13.75 -18.76 2.06
N GLY A 192 12.66 -18.03 2.27
CA GLY A 192 12.46 -17.26 3.50
C GLY A 192 11.65 -15.97 3.37
N ALA A 193 10.37 -16.06 3.03
CA ALA A 193 9.26 -15.21 3.48
C ALA A 193 8.04 -15.60 2.62
N GLN A 194 6.99 -16.13 3.24
CA GLN A 194 5.79 -16.50 2.50
C GLN A 194 5.05 -15.22 2.13
N ASN A 195 5.21 -14.83 0.87
CA ASN A 195 4.29 -14.05 0.07
C ASN A 195 2.85 -14.51 0.38
N GLN A 196 2.03 -13.68 1.01
CA GLN A 196 0.62 -13.99 1.31
C GLN A 196 -0.35 -13.12 0.50
N GLY A 197 -0.02 -11.87 0.17
CA GLY A 197 -0.89 -11.01 -0.66
C GLY A 197 -1.02 -11.46 -2.12
N ALA A 198 0.10 -11.69 -2.82
CA ALA A 198 0.07 -12.21 -4.19
C ALA A 198 -0.24 -13.72 -4.26
N SER A 199 -0.12 -14.42 -3.12
CA SER A 199 -0.33 -15.85 -3.01
C SER A 199 -1.79 -16.22 -2.73
N VAL A 200 -2.57 -15.37 -2.06
CA VAL A 200 -4.00 -15.63 -1.83
C VAL A 200 -4.80 -15.57 -3.15
N THR A 201 -4.60 -14.53 -3.96
CA THR A 201 -5.28 -14.41 -5.27
C THR A 201 -4.86 -15.51 -6.25
N ASP A 202 -3.57 -15.87 -6.29
CA ASP A 202 -3.07 -16.96 -7.15
C ASP A 202 -3.59 -18.34 -6.70
N ASN A 203 -3.69 -18.58 -5.38
CA ASN A 203 -4.27 -19.82 -4.85
C ASN A 203 -5.77 -19.97 -5.14
N LEU A 204 -6.53 -18.87 -5.15
CA LEU A 204 -7.98 -18.89 -5.42
C LEU A 204 -8.30 -19.44 -6.82
N THR A 205 -7.46 -19.19 -7.82
CA THR A 205 -7.67 -19.63 -9.21
C THR A 205 -7.41 -21.13 -9.45
N SER A 206 -6.76 -21.81 -8.50
CA SER A 206 -6.27 -23.20 -8.67
C SER A 206 -7.25 -24.29 -8.19
N THR A 207 -8.31 -23.91 -7.44
CA THR A 207 -9.24 -24.85 -6.81
C THR A 207 -10.67 -24.66 -7.35
N PRO A 208 -11.40 -25.73 -7.71
CA PRO A 208 -12.79 -25.62 -8.16
C PRO A 208 -13.67 -24.90 -7.13
N ALA A 209 -14.50 -23.97 -7.57
CA ALA A 209 -15.42 -23.25 -6.69
C ALA A 209 -16.43 -24.22 -6.05
N GLY A 210 -16.52 -24.20 -4.72
CA GLY A 210 -17.66 -24.77 -3.99
C GLY A 210 -18.91 -23.91 -4.17
N THR A 211 -20.03 -24.33 -3.59
CA THR A 211 -21.24 -23.48 -3.52
C THR A 211 -21.24 -22.73 -2.19
N LEU A 212 -21.32 -21.40 -2.23
CA LEU A 212 -21.49 -20.57 -1.04
C LEU A 212 -22.94 -20.58 -0.55
N THR A 213 -23.12 -20.39 0.76
CA THR A 213 -24.45 -20.08 1.32
C THR A 213 -24.85 -18.64 1.00
N PRO A 214 -26.15 -18.29 1.06
CA PRO A 214 -26.59 -16.90 0.91
C PRO A 214 -25.93 -15.94 1.91
N GLU A 215 -25.70 -16.40 3.15
CA GLU A 215 -25.00 -15.63 4.17
C GLU A 215 -23.53 -15.38 3.77
N GLN A 216 -22.82 -16.40 3.29
CA GLN A 216 -21.44 -16.23 2.80
C GLN A 216 -21.35 -15.30 1.58
N ILE A 217 -22.31 -15.40 0.66
CA ILE A 217 -22.39 -14.49 -0.50
C ILE A 217 -22.57 -13.04 -0.03
N TYR A 218 -23.44 -12.82 0.96
CA TYR A 218 -23.64 -11.51 1.56
C TYR A 218 -22.35 -10.98 2.20
N GLU A 219 -21.65 -11.78 3.01
CA GLU A 219 -20.41 -11.34 3.67
C GLU A 219 -19.33 -10.96 2.66
N VAL A 220 -19.13 -11.74 1.60
CA VAL A 220 -18.15 -11.36 0.56
C VAL A 220 -18.51 -10.03 -0.11
N ALA A 221 -19.79 -9.82 -0.42
CA ALA A 221 -20.24 -8.56 -1.01
C ALA A 221 -20.12 -7.38 -0.03
N TYR A 222 -20.41 -7.61 1.25
CA TYR A 222 -20.31 -6.60 2.31
C TYR A 222 -18.85 -6.19 2.52
N MET A 223 -17.94 -7.16 2.71
CA MET A 223 -16.51 -6.90 2.86
C MET A 223 -15.93 -6.11 1.68
N TRP A 224 -16.31 -6.43 0.43
CA TRP A 224 -15.83 -5.62 -0.70
C TRP A 224 -16.28 -4.15 -0.62
N ASN A 225 -17.52 -3.88 -0.19
CA ASN A 225 -18.02 -2.52 -0.02
C ASN A 225 -17.35 -1.81 1.18
N GLU A 226 -17.02 -2.54 2.24
CA GLU A 226 -16.35 -2.01 3.43
C GLU A 226 -14.88 -1.64 3.15
N GLU A 227 -14.12 -2.51 2.48
CA GLU A 227 -12.74 -2.20 2.06
C GLU A 227 -12.70 -1.01 1.09
N LYS A 228 -13.68 -0.92 0.18
CA LYS A 228 -13.86 0.29 -0.66
C LYS A 228 -14.14 1.53 0.18
N LEU A 229 -14.91 1.40 1.28
CA LEU A 229 -15.18 2.51 2.18
C LEU A 229 -13.90 2.97 2.86
N ALA A 230 -13.09 2.06 3.38
CA ALA A 230 -11.79 2.36 3.99
C ALA A 230 -10.87 3.09 3.00
N HIS A 231 -10.68 2.53 1.81
CA HIS A 231 -9.95 3.17 0.72
C HIS A 231 -10.45 4.60 0.42
N ASP A 232 -11.74 4.74 0.15
CA ASP A 232 -12.31 6.01 -0.32
C ASP A 232 -12.29 7.08 0.78
N ILE A 233 -12.60 6.71 2.03
CA ILE A 233 -12.64 7.67 3.13
C ILE A 233 -11.24 8.17 3.46
N TYR A 234 -10.24 7.29 3.44
CA TYR A 234 -8.86 7.65 3.70
C TYR A 234 -8.29 8.61 2.66
N LEU A 235 -8.47 8.33 1.36
CA LEU A 235 -8.07 9.27 0.30
C LEU A 235 -8.82 10.61 0.41
N SER A 236 -10.13 10.55 0.67
CA SER A 236 -10.95 11.76 0.80
C SER A 236 -10.48 12.66 1.94
N LEU A 237 -10.13 12.07 3.08
CA LEU A 237 -9.63 12.81 4.24
C LEU A 237 -8.17 13.25 4.07
N TYR A 238 -7.31 12.41 3.48
CA TYR A 238 -5.94 12.81 3.16
C TYR A 238 -5.91 14.06 2.28
N ASN A 239 -6.77 14.14 1.26
CA ASN A 239 -6.85 15.29 0.37
C ASN A 239 -7.16 16.61 1.10
N LEU A 240 -7.84 16.56 2.26
CA LEU A 240 -8.12 17.74 3.08
C LEU A 240 -6.91 18.17 3.92
N TYR A 241 -6.02 17.24 4.25
CA TYR A 241 -4.92 17.44 5.20
C TYR A 241 -3.54 17.08 4.64
N SER A 242 -3.38 17.00 3.32
CA SER A 242 -2.15 16.51 2.67
C SER A 242 -0.89 17.34 2.97
N ALA A 243 -1.06 18.59 3.41
CA ALA A 243 0.03 19.45 3.88
C ALA A 243 0.56 19.08 5.28
N GLU A 244 -0.18 18.25 6.02
CA GLU A 244 0.17 17.83 7.37
C GLU A 244 0.81 16.43 7.32
N GLN A 245 2.08 16.32 7.71
CA GLN A 245 2.82 15.05 7.66
C GLN A 245 2.11 13.92 8.42
N ALA A 246 1.42 14.24 9.52
CA ALA A 246 0.69 13.26 10.31
C ALA A 246 -0.55 12.68 9.59
N ALA A 247 -0.98 13.25 8.46
CA ALA A 247 -2.04 12.70 7.62
C ALA A 247 -1.57 11.53 6.74
N MET A 248 -0.26 11.31 6.60
CA MET A 248 0.31 10.29 5.71
C MET A 248 -0.22 8.86 5.89
N PRO A 249 -0.57 8.38 7.10
CA PRO A 249 -1.19 7.06 7.25
C PRO A 249 -2.47 6.91 6.43
N LEU A 250 -3.31 7.95 6.31
CA LEU A 250 -4.50 7.92 5.45
C LEU A 250 -4.12 7.60 3.99
N TYR A 251 -3.13 8.30 3.45
CA TYR A 251 -2.68 8.05 2.08
C TYR A 251 -2.01 6.68 1.91
N ASN A 252 -1.09 6.34 2.82
CA ASN A 252 -0.30 5.12 2.71
C ASN A 252 -1.17 3.87 2.86
N ILE A 253 -2.10 3.85 3.80
CA ILE A 253 -2.99 2.70 4.01
C ILE A 253 -3.91 2.53 2.82
N ALA A 254 -4.55 3.61 2.36
CA ALA A 254 -5.43 3.57 1.19
C ALA A 254 -4.72 3.08 -0.08
N THR A 255 -3.54 3.62 -0.38
CA THR A 255 -2.83 3.37 -1.65
C THR A 255 -1.87 2.19 -1.63
N ARG A 256 -1.71 1.51 -0.49
CA ARG A 256 -0.83 0.33 -0.37
C ARG A 256 -1.59 -0.90 0.12
N SER A 257 -2.46 -0.75 1.10
CA SER A 257 -3.11 -1.87 1.77
C SER A 257 -4.57 -2.07 1.35
N GLU A 258 -5.41 -1.03 1.37
CA GLU A 258 -6.85 -1.20 1.08
C GLU A 258 -7.11 -1.64 -0.35
N ILE A 259 -6.24 -1.23 -1.27
CA ILE A 259 -6.14 -1.81 -2.61
C ILE A 259 -6.15 -3.34 -2.56
N GLN A 260 -5.26 -3.90 -1.75
CA GLN A 260 -4.96 -5.32 -1.74
C GLN A 260 -6.08 -6.09 -1.06
N HIS A 261 -6.68 -5.49 -0.04
CA HIS A 261 -7.90 -6.00 0.55
C HIS A 261 -9.02 -6.07 -0.49
N MET A 262 -9.32 -4.96 -1.18
CA MET A 262 -10.31 -4.92 -2.26
C MET A 262 -10.04 -5.97 -3.34
N ASN A 263 -8.78 -6.12 -3.76
CA ASN A 263 -8.34 -7.08 -4.77
C ASN A 263 -8.55 -8.54 -4.31
N ALA A 264 -8.22 -8.83 -3.05
CA ALA A 264 -8.38 -10.16 -2.47
C ALA A 264 -9.85 -10.56 -2.41
N VAL A 265 -10.74 -9.63 -2.00
CA VAL A 265 -12.19 -9.87 -1.99
C VAL A 265 -12.75 -9.92 -3.41
N GLU A 266 -12.28 -9.09 -4.34
CA GLU A 266 -12.68 -9.16 -5.75
C GLU A 266 -12.33 -10.52 -6.39
N GLY A 267 -11.22 -11.13 -5.97
CA GLY A 267 -10.89 -12.52 -6.33
C GLY A 267 -11.97 -13.53 -5.88
N LEU A 268 -12.59 -13.33 -4.72
CA LEU A 268 -13.74 -14.11 -4.28
C LEU A 268 -15.00 -13.80 -5.10
N LEU A 269 -15.26 -12.52 -5.38
CA LEU A 269 -16.39 -12.11 -6.22
C LEU A 269 -16.33 -12.79 -7.59
N GLN A 270 -15.15 -12.78 -8.22
CA GLN A 270 -14.91 -13.43 -9.49
C GLN A 270 -15.04 -14.96 -9.40
N LYS A 271 -14.43 -15.58 -8.38
CA LYS A 271 -14.43 -17.04 -8.25
C LYS A 271 -15.83 -17.62 -8.04
N TYR A 272 -16.68 -16.90 -7.30
CA TYR A 272 -17.99 -17.38 -6.88
C TYR A 272 -19.16 -16.78 -7.65
N ASP A 273 -18.90 -16.00 -8.71
CA ASP A 273 -19.92 -15.25 -9.46
C ASP A 273 -20.85 -14.49 -8.51
N ILE A 274 -20.25 -13.51 -7.82
CA ILE A 274 -20.94 -12.57 -6.94
C ILE A 274 -20.88 -11.17 -7.57
N ASP A 275 -22.04 -10.55 -7.69
CA ASP A 275 -22.21 -9.15 -8.06
C ASP A 275 -22.44 -8.34 -6.77
N ALA A 276 -21.37 -7.74 -6.24
CA ALA A 276 -21.40 -6.94 -5.01
C ALA A 276 -22.30 -5.68 -5.11
N THR A 277 -22.83 -5.36 -6.30
CA THR A 277 -23.77 -4.25 -6.51
C THR A 277 -25.25 -4.69 -6.56
N ASN A 278 -25.51 -6.00 -6.68
CA ASN A 278 -26.84 -6.56 -6.88
C ASN A 278 -27.60 -6.79 -5.57
N VAL A 279 -27.87 -5.71 -4.82
CA VAL A 279 -28.55 -5.75 -3.52
C VAL A 279 -29.93 -6.44 -3.61
N GLU A 280 -30.73 -6.13 -4.63
CA GLU A 280 -32.08 -6.70 -4.80
C GLU A 280 -32.06 -8.20 -5.13
N GLY A 281 -31.00 -8.68 -5.81
CA GLY A 281 -30.82 -10.08 -6.17
C GLY A 281 -30.10 -10.91 -5.12
N GLY A 282 -29.75 -10.33 -3.97
CA GLY A 282 -28.98 -11.00 -2.92
C GLY A 282 -27.54 -11.31 -3.34
N PHE A 283 -26.95 -10.45 -4.19
CA PHE A 283 -25.56 -10.48 -4.66
C PHE A 283 -25.14 -11.70 -5.51
N ALA A 284 -25.94 -12.77 -5.57
CA ALA A 284 -25.70 -13.87 -6.49
C ALA A 284 -25.87 -13.40 -7.95
N GLY A 285 -24.86 -13.59 -8.80
CA GLY A 285 -24.94 -13.20 -10.20
C GLY A 285 -23.56 -13.01 -10.84
N PRO A 286 -23.47 -13.05 -12.18
CA PRO A 286 -22.19 -13.01 -12.86
C PRO A 286 -21.38 -11.79 -12.42
N TYR A 287 -20.15 -12.06 -11.98
CA TYR A 287 -19.20 -11.01 -11.64
C TYR A 287 -18.96 -10.12 -12.87
N ASP A 288 -18.94 -8.80 -12.65
CA ASP A 288 -18.67 -7.81 -13.69
C ASP A 288 -17.83 -6.66 -13.12
N PRO A 289 -16.54 -6.56 -13.48
CA PRO A 289 -15.67 -5.48 -12.99
C PRO A 289 -16.15 -4.09 -13.44
N ASN A 290 -16.93 -4.00 -14.51
CA ASN A 290 -17.46 -2.70 -14.99
C ASN A 290 -18.53 -2.14 -14.04
N LYS A 291 -19.25 -3.01 -13.31
CA LYS A 291 -20.23 -2.55 -12.31
C LYS A 291 -19.54 -2.03 -11.06
N LEU A 292 -18.49 -2.71 -10.61
CA LEU A 292 -17.68 -2.27 -9.48
C LEU A 292 -17.00 -0.92 -9.77
N SER A 293 -16.38 -0.80 -10.96
CA SER A 293 -15.73 0.44 -11.40
C SER A 293 -16.69 1.59 -11.74
N ALA A 294 -17.98 1.30 -11.90
CA ALA A 294 -19.01 2.34 -12.08
C ALA A 294 -19.43 3.02 -10.78
N LEU A 295 -19.12 2.44 -9.61
CA LEU A 295 -19.32 3.11 -8.33
C LEU A 295 -18.26 4.20 -8.16
N GLY A 296 -18.68 5.46 -8.10
CA GLY A 296 -17.78 6.58 -7.86
C GLY A 296 -17.11 6.52 -6.48
N SER A 297 -16.08 7.36 -6.29
CA SER A 297 -15.49 7.55 -4.97
C SER A 297 -16.55 8.07 -3.99
N GLY A 298 -16.65 7.41 -2.83
CA GLY A 298 -17.67 7.71 -1.82
C GLY A 298 -19.08 7.23 -2.17
N GLU A 299 -19.26 6.49 -3.27
CA GLU A 299 -20.54 5.87 -3.64
C GLU A 299 -20.52 4.36 -3.35
N PHE A 300 -21.58 3.87 -2.71
CA PHE A 300 -21.72 2.47 -2.31
C PHE A 300 -23.08 1.91 -2.65
N SER A 301 -23.12 0.62 -3.00
CA SER A 301 -24.36 -0.09 -3.30
C SER A 301 -25.17 -0.40 -2.04
N LEU A 302 -24.48 -0.69 -0.94
CA LEU A 302 -25.06 -0.97 0.37
C LEU A 302 -25.39 0.34 1.11
N SER A 303 -26.66 0.49 1.49
CA SER A 303 -27.14 1.71 2.14
C SER A 303 -26.50 1.95 3.52
N GLU A 304 -26.20 0.88 4.27
CA GLU A 304 -25.48 1.01 5.54
C GLU A 304 -24.05 1.50 5.36
N ILE A 305 -23.33 1.02 4.33
CA ILE A 305 -21.97 1.46 4.02
C ILE A 305 -21.98 2.92 3.55
N GLN A 306 -22.93 3.30 2.67
CA GLN A 306 -23.10 4.71 2.28
C GLN A 306 -23.33 5.61 3.49
N SER A 307 -24.24 5.20 4.39
CA SER A 307 -24.52 5.96 5.61
C SER A 307 -23.31 6.05 6.53
N LEU A 308 -22.48 5.00 6.61
CA LEU A 308 -21.26 5.01 7.40
C LEU A 308 -20.22 5.97 6.79
N TYR A 309 -19.98 5.90 5.48
CA TYR A 309 -19.08 6.81 4.78
C TYR A 309 -19.45 8.27 5.00
N ASP A 310 -20.73 8.62 4.81
CA ASP A 310 -21.21 9.99 4.97
C ASP A 310 -20.95 10.53 6.38
N GLN A 311 -21.14 9.69 7.40
CA GLN A 311 -20.91 10.04 8.80
C GLN A 311 -19.42 10.20 9.11
N LEU A 312 -18.59 9.28 8.64
CA LEU A 312 -17.15 9.31 8.84
C LEU A 312 -16.53 10.52 8.13
N TYR A 313 -16.97 10.82 6.90
CA TYR A 313 -16.50 12.00 6.18
C TYR A 313 -16.89 13.29 6.90
N ALA A 314 -18.14 13.39 7.38
CA ALA A 314 -18.60 14.54 8.16
C ALA A 314 -17.79 14.75 9.45
N LYS A 315 -17.35 13.67 10.11
CA LYS A 315 -16.45 13.75 11.27
C LYS A 315 -15.03 14.12 10.86
N GLY A 316 -14.41 13.36 9.97
CA GLY A 316 -12.99 13.51 9.62
C GLY A 316 -12.68 14.85 8.95
N SER A 317 -13.64 15.45 8.25
CA SER A 317 -13.49 16.77 7.62
C SER A 317 -13.41 17.94 8.61
N GLN A 318 -13.62 17.72 9.93
CA GLN A 318 -13.58 18.78 10.92
C GLN A 318 -12.16 19.18 11.34
N SER A 319 -11.26 18.21 11.49
CA SER A 319 -9.84 18.45 11.82
C SER A 319 -8.96 17.24 11.48
N LEU A 320 -7.65 17.44 11.38
CA LEU A 320 -6.69 16.34 11.21
C LEU A 320 -6.83 15.29 12.32
N LYS A 321 -7.05 15.74 13.57
CA LYS A 321 -7.30 14.84 14.69
C LYS A 321 -8.54 13.98 14.44
N ASP A 322 -9.64 14.59 14.00
CA ASP A 322 -10.87 13.86 13.70
C ASP A 322 -10.68 12.90 12.52
N ALA A 323 -9.86 13.24 11.52
CA ALA A 323 -9.56 12.36 10.40
C ALA A 323 -8.76 11.11 10.82
N LEU A 324 -7.76 11.27 11.69
CA LEU A 324 -7.01 10.14 12.23
C LEU A 324 -7.85 9.30 13.20
N GLU A 325 -8.76 9.94 13.94
CA GLU A 325 -9.79 9.23 14.72
C GLU A 325 -10.74 8.42 13.83
N VAL A 326 -11.13 8.94 12.66
CA VAL A 326 -11.91 8.17 11.68
C VAL A 326 -11.16 6.92 11.23
N GLY A 327 -9.84 7.02 11.01
CA GLY A 327 -8.99 5.84 10.78
C GLY A 327 -9.16 4.79 11.86
N CYS A 328 -8.97 5.14 13.14
CA CYS A 328 -9.20 4.21 14.26
C CYS A 328 -10.62 3.62 14.27
N ILE A 329 -11.64 4.40 13.90
CA ILE A 329 -13.03 3.93 13.88
C ILE A 329 -13.22 2.87 12.79
N VAL A 330 -12.73 3.14 11.58
CA VAL A 330 -12.82 2.22 10.45
C VAL A 330 -12.13 0.91 10.78
N GLU A 331 -10.88 0.94 11.24
CA GLU A 331 -10.13 -0.29 11.53
C GLU A 331 -10.74 -1.15 12.63
N VAL A 332 -11.34 -0.52 13.65
CA VAL A 332 -12.03 -1.28 14.70
C VAL A 332 -13.34 -1.86 14.19
N THR A 333 -14.08 -1.13 13.35
CA THR A 333 -15.29 -1.66 12.70
C THR A 333 -14.93 -2.84 11.81
N ASP A 334 -13.94 -2.68 10.93
CA ASP A 334 -13.49 -3.67 9.96
C ASP A 334 -13.06 -4.98 10.64
N VAL A 335 -12.23 -4.91 11.70
CA VAL A 335 -11.84 -6.11 12.46
C VAL A 335 -13.05 -6.82 13.10
N ASN A 336 -14.03 -6.07 13.62
CA ASN A 336 -15.21 -6.68 14.24
C ASN A 336 -16.09 -7.38 13.19
N ASP A 337 -16.26 -6.75 12.03
CA ASP A 337 -17.07 -7.29 10.94
C ASP A 337 -16.35 -8.49 10.29
N LEU A 338 -15.02 -8.47 10.17
CA LEU A 338 -14.20 -9.62 9.76
C LEU A 338 -14.22 -10.78 10.75
N ASP A 339 -14.29 -10.51 12.05
CA ASP A 339 -14.48 -11.56 13.07
C ASP A 339 -15.82 -12.28 12.90
N GLU A 340 -16.91 -11.55 12.61
CA GLU A 340 -18.21 -12.15 12.27
C GLU A 340 -18.16 -12.89 10.92
N ALA A 341 -17.52 -12.30 9.90
CA ALA A 341 -17.37 -12.91 8.59
C ALA A 341 -16.56 -14.22 8.65
N LEU A 342 -15.55 -14.32 9.51
CA LEU A 342 -14.79 -15.55 9.77
C LEU A 342 -15.64 -16.63 10.45
N GLU A 343 -16.56 -16.27 11.35
CA GLU A 343 -17.53 -17.22 11.90
C GLU A 343 -18.48 -17.75 10.81
N ILE A 344 -18.95 -16.87 9.91
CA ILE A 344 -19.84 -17.21 8.79
C ILE A 344 -19.12 -18.03 7.70
N ALA A 345 -17.84 -17.79 7.49
CA ALA A 345 -17.01 -18.54 6.56
C ALA A 345 -17.02 -20.06 6.86
N GLY A 346 -17.17 -20.45 8.13
CA GLY A 346 -17.30 -21.84 8.54
C GLY A 346 -16.04 -22.64 8.23
N ASP A 347 -16.13 -23.62 7.33
CA ASP A 347 -14.98 -24.43 6.86
C ASP A 347 -14.49 -24.02 5.46
N ASN A 348 -15.07 -22.98 4.86
CA ASN A 348 -14.67 -22.51 3.54
C ASN A 348 -13.29 -21.84 3.58
N GLN A 349 -12.27 -22.57 3.13
CA GLN A 349 -10.87 -22.12 3.17
C GLN A 349 -10.61 -20.88 2.30
N ASP A 350 -11.34 -20.69 1.20
CA ASP A 350 -11.14 -19.50 0.36
C ASP A 350 -11.51 -18.23 1.14
N LEU A 351 -12.66 -18.26 1.83
CA LEU A 351 -13.14 -17.16 2.64
C LEU A 351 -12.26 -16.93 3.87
N ILE A 352 -11.90 -18.02 4.58
CA ILE A 352 -11.03 -17.93 5.77
C ILE A 352 -9.69 -17.30 5.41
N ASN A 353 -9.08 -17.69 4.28
CA ASN A 353 -7.78 -17.17 3.88
C ASN A 353 -7.84 -15.66 3.57
N VAL A 354 -8.87 -15.21 2.83
CA VAL A 354 -9.02 -13.80 2.48
C VAL A 354 -9.39 -12.98 3.72
N PHE A 355 -10.41 -13.35 4.48
CA PHE A 355 -10.83 -12.57 5.66
C PHE A 355 -9.76 -12.53 6.76
N THR A 356 -8.96 -13.58 6.91
CA THR A 356 -7.81 -13.56 7.84
C THR A 356 -6.71 -12.61 7.34
N PHE A 357 -6.47 -12.55 6.02
CA PHE A 357 -5.51 -11.64 5.42
C PHE A 357 -5.90 -10.18 5.67
N LEU A 358 -7.14 -9.81 5.34
CA LEU A 358 -7.73 -8.49 5.61
C LEU A 358 -7.55 -8.10 7.09
N ARG A 359 -8.05 -8.95 8.01
CA ARG A 359 -8.06 -8.68 9.45
C ARG A 359 -6.67 -8.42 10.03
N ASN A 360 -5.67 -9.14 9.52
CA ASN A 360 -4.29 -8.94 9.94
C ASN A 360 -3.71 -7.61 9.42
N GLY A 361 -4.13 -7.17 8.23
CA GLY A 361 -3.84 -5.83 7.70
C GLY A 361 -4.41 -4.73 8.59
N SER A 362 -5.69 -4.83 8.92
CA SER A 362 -6.45 -3.86 9.72
C SER A 362 -5.87 -3.65 11.12
N TYR A 363 -5.24 -4.68 11.72
CA TYR A 363 -4.48 -4.52 12.96
C TYR A 363 -3.32 -3.54 12.82
N ASN A 364 -2.56 -3.64 11.73
CA ASN A 364 -1.40 -2.78 11.50
C ASN A 364 -1.85 -1.35 11.19
N HIS A 365 -2.95 -1.20 10.45
CA HIS A 365 -3.56 0.09 10.17
C HIS A 365 -4.02 0.80 11.45
N TYR A 366 -4.68 0.07 12.36
CA TYR A 366 -5.06 0.60 13.66
C TYR A 366 -3.85 1.17 14.41
N TRP A 367 -2.72 0.44 14.45
CA TRP A 367 -1.52 0.92 15.13
C TRP A 367 -0.85 2.11 14.43
N ALA A 368 -0.99 2.21 13.10
CA ALA A 368 -0.53 3.38 12.35
C ALA A 368 -1.36 4.62 12.71
N PHE A 369 -2.70 4.53 12.77
CA PHE A 369 -3.56 5.64 13.17
C PHE A 369 -3.38 6.02 14.66
N ASP A 370 -3.24 5.03 15.54
CA ASP A 370 -2.95 5.26 16.96
C ASP A 370 -1.63 6.04 17.14
N SER A 371 -0.59 5.65 16.40
CA SER A 371 0.72 6.32 16.41
C SER A 371 0.64 7.73 15.85
N ALA A 372 -0.14 7.93 14.78
CA ALA A 372 -0.35 9.22 14.16
C ALA A 372 -1.04 10.20 15.11
N LEU A 373 -2.10 9.76 15.81
CA LEU A 373 -2.78 10.53 16.84
C LEU A 373 -1.81 10.93 17.97
N LYS A 374 -0.97 10.00 18.44
CA LYS A 374 0.04 10.29 19.45
C LYS A 374 1.07 11.31 18.98
N SER A 375 1.46 11.27 17.70
CA SER A 375 2.43 12.20 17.10
C SER A 375 1.95 13.66 17.12
N ILE A 376 0.63 13.88 17.03
CA ILE A 376 0.01 15.22 17.11
C ILE A 376 -0.43 15.59 18.53
N GLY A 377 0.00 14.83 19.54
CA GLY A 377 -0.23 15.15 20.96
C GLY A 377 -1.51 14.56 21.57
N VAL A 378 -2.23 13.68 20.88
CA VAL A 378 -3.34 12.92 21.47
C VAL A 378 -2.77 11.75 22.26
N ALA A 379 -2.46 11.99 23.54
CA ALA A 379 -1.67 11.06 24.37
C ALA A 379 -2.23 9.63 24.46
N GLN A 380 -3.56 9.47 24.38
CA GLN A 380 -4.22 8.16 24.40
C GLN A 380 -4.39 7.53 23.01
N GLY A 381 -3.98 8.19 21.93
CA GLY A 381 -4.16 7.70 20.57
C GLY A 381 -5.63 7.33 20.29
N CYS A 382 -5.87 6.14 19.72
CA CYS A 382 -7.23 5.66 19.41
C CYS A 382 -8.12 5.51 20.66
N CYS A 383 -7.54 5.19 21.83
CA CYS A 383 -8.27 5.07 23.10
C CYS A 383 -9.00 6.36 23.51
N SER A 384 -8.60 7.52 22.96
CA SER A 384 -9.30 8.79 23.21
C SER A 384 -10.76 8.81 22.72
N LEU A 385 -11.15 7.88 21.84
CA LEU A 385 -12.51 7.69 21.35
C LEU A 385 -13.41 6.90 22.31
N GLY A 386 -12.82 6.12 23.24
CA GLY A 386 -13.56 5.28 24.17
C GLY A 386 -12.91 3.91 24.39
N GLU A 387 -13.43 3.16 25.36
CA GLU A 387 -12.92 1.82 25.73
C GLU A 387 -12.99 0.83 24.57
N GLU A 388 -14.03 0.93 23.73
CA GLU A 388 -14.21 0.07 22.55
C GLU A 388 -13.13 0.25 21.47
N TYR A 389 -12.46 1.40 21.44
CA TYR A 389 -11.34 1.71 20.55
C TYR A 389 -9.98 1.57 21.24
N CYS A 390 -9.93 1.08 22.48
CA CYS A 390 -8.69 0.93 23.24
C CYS A 390 -8.12 -0.48 23.09
N LYS A 391 -7.53 -0.78 21.93
CA LYS A 391 -6.99 -2.12 21.64
C LYS A 391 -5.61 -2.34 22.24
N THR A 392 -5.32 -3.56 22.68
CA THR A 392 -3.98 -3.97 23.13
C THR A 392 -3.25 -4.79 22.06
N PRO A 393 -1.91 -4.94 22.14
CA PRO A 393 -1.15 -5.82 21.23
C PRO A 393 -1.56 -7.30 21.28
N GLU A 394 -2.19 -7.74 22.37
CA GLU A 394 -2.77 -9.09 22.46
C GLU A 394 -4.08 -9.21 21.69
N GLU A 395 -4.88 -8.13 21.65
CA GLU A 395 -6.11 -8.08 20.87
C GLU A 395 -5.79 -7.90 19.38
N TYR A 396 -4.94 -6.93 19.04
CA TYR A 396 -4.49 -6.60 17.68
C TYR A 396 -2.98 -6.83 17.57
N PRO A 397 -2.54 -8.06 17.26
CA PRO A 397 -1.11 -8.37 17.10
C PRO A 397 -0.50 -7.59 15.93
N SER A 398 0.64 -6.96 16.17
CA SER A 398 1.46 -6.40 15.09
C SER A 398 2.61 -7.35 14.75
N ASN A 399 2.97 -7.44 13.46
CA ASN A 399 4.13 -8.21 13.01
C ASN A 399 5.48 -7.63 13.48
N ASN A 400 5.47 -6.44 14.12
CA ASN A 400 6.63 -5.77 14.69
C ASN A 400 7.02 -6.25 16.10
N GLY A 401 6.54 -7.42 16.55
CA GLY A 401 6.81 -8.02 17.86
C GLY A 401 8.23 -8.54 18.09
N GLY A 402 9.25 -7.72 17.81
CA GLY A 402 10.66 -7.98 18.09
C GLY A 402 11.22 -7.12 19.22
N GLY A 403 10.85 -7.41 20.48
CA GLY A 403 11.68 -7.11 21.65
C GLY A 403 11.11 -6.14 22.69
N GLY A 404 10.97 -6.60 23.93
CA GLY A 404 10.78 -5.68 25.07
C GLY A 404 10.17 -6.19 26.36
N ALA A 405 10.05 -7.51 26.62
CA ALA A 405 9.61 -8.00 27.94
C ALA A 405 10.72 -7.84 29.00
N GLY A 406 10.96 -6.61 29.45
CA GLY A 406 11.77 -6.31 30.63
C GLY A 406 10.95 -6.50 31.90
N HIS A 407 10.86 -7.74 32.40
CA HIS A 407 10.35 -8.01 33.74
C HIS A 407 11.36 -7.49 34.79
N GLY A 408 11.13 -6.27 35.27
CA GLY A 408 11.80 -5.73 36.44
C GLY A 408 11.27 -6.35 37.73
N HIS A 409 11.79 -7.51 38.13
CA HIS A 409 11.66 -7.95 39.52
C HIS A 409 12.71 -7.26 40.38
N GLY A 410 12.21 -6.43 41.30
CA GLY A 410 12.99 -5.79 42.35
C GLY A 410 13.65 -6.80 43.29
N ARG A 411 14.85 -6.43 43.73
CA ARG A 411 15.66 -7.08 44.77
C ARG A 411 14.87 -7.34 46.06
N MET A 412 15.02 -8.53 46.63
CA MET A 412 15.72 -8.73 47.92
C MET A 412 16.58 -9.98 47.84
#